data_AF-A0A0Q9Y7T3-F1
#
_entry.id   AF-A0A0Q9Y7T3-F1
#
_cell.length_a   1.000
_cell.length_b   1.000
_cell.length_c   1.000
_cell.angle_alpha   90.00
_cell.angle_beta   90.00
_cell.angle_gamma   90.00
#
_symmetry.space_group_name_H-M   'P 1'
#
loop_
_entity.id
_entity.type
_entity.pdbx_description
1 polymer ?
#
loop_
_entity_poly.entity_id
_entity_poly.type
_entity_poly.pdbx_seq_one_letter_code
_entity_poly.pdbx_strand_id
1 'polypeptide(L)'
;MIGFHLFQRKQGKTSLINKTTGTQLVLSSILEWSAIIVIIWLITLSLHIPIGIAQLLPIFIVASCAGNLSMIPGGIGSFDVVFLWGMESYGIQDENILLLLIFYRLYYLVIPFLISAVLFIIDYAKKDRHIQSLN
;
A
#
# COMPACT_ATOMS: atom_id res chain seq x y z
N MET A 1 -27.22 -31.72 27.81
CA MET A 1 -26.85 -31.29 26.46
C MET A 1 -26.27 -29.85 26.44
N ILE A 2 -25.45 -29.47 27.43
CA ILE A 2 -24.86 -28.11 27.56
C ILE A 2 -23.34 -28.17 27.85
N GLY A 3 -22.84 -29.26 28.46
CA GLY A 3 -21.41 -29.39 28.82
C GLY A 3 -20.44 -29.60 27.65
N PHE A 4 -20.90 -30.08 26.49
CA PHE A 4 -20.01 -30.40 25.37
C PHE A 4 -19.57 -29.17 24.56
N HIS A 5 -20.31 -28.05 24.67
CA HIS A 5 -20.06 -26.85 23.85
C HIS A 5 -19.04 -25.87 24.46
N LEU A 6 -18.61 -26.07 25.70
CA LEU A 6 -17.60 -25.23 26.36
C LEU A 6 -16.16 -25.76 26.21
N PHE A 7 -15.99 -27.00 25.76
CA PHE A 7 -14.67 -27.64 25.65
C PHE A 7 -13.93 -27.30 24.35
N GLN A 8 -14.62 -26.79 23.31
CA GLN A 8 -13.98 -26.40 22.05
C GLN A 8 -13.36 -24.99 22.05
N ARG A 9 -13.42 -24.23 23.16
CA ARG A 9 -12.90 -22.85 23.20
C ARG A 9 -11.39 -22.75 23.48
N LYS A 10 -10.70 -23.86 23.79
CA LYS A 10 -9.27 -23.85 24.22
C LYS A 10 -8.26 -24.46 23.24
N GLN A 11 -8.63 -24.87 22.02
CA GLN A 11 -7.72 -25.56 21.09
C GLN A 11 -7.47 -24.82 19.76
N GLY A 12 -6.93 -23.59 19.82
CA GLY A 12 -6.64 -22.82 18.59
C GLY A 12 -5.60 -21.72 18.74
N LYS A 13 -4.61 -21.86 19.62
CA LYS A 13 -3.42 -20.98 19.68
C LYS A 13 -2.16 -21.76 19.33
N THR A 14 -2.17 -22.46 18.20
CA THR A 14 -0.93 -22.70 17.47
C THR A 14 -0.57 -21.36 16.83
N SER A 15 0.69 -20.94 16.89
CA SER A 15 1.16 -19.70 16.27
C SER A 15 0.75 -19.68 14.79
N LEU A 16 -0.29 -18.90 14.44
CA LEU A 16 -0.84 -18.83 13.07
C LEU A 16 0.17 -18.32 12.04
N ILE A 17 1.21 -17.65 12.53
CA ILE A 17 2.28 -17.07 11.73
C ILE A 17 3.57 -17.82 12.07
N ASN A 18 4.12 -18.55 11.10
CA ASN A 18 5.47 -19.10 11.19
C ASN A 18 6.45 -17.91 11.28
N LYS A 19 7.50 -18.01 12.11
CA LYS A 19 8.52 -16.95 12.24
C LYS A 19 9.04 -16.48 10.88
N THR A 20 9.19 -17.39 9.91
CA THR A 20 9.59 -17.07 8.54
C THR A 20 8.56 -16.21 7.80
N THR A 21 7.28 -16.55 7.92
CA THR A 21 6.17 -15.78 7.32
C THR A 21 6.04 -14.41 7.97
N GLY A 22 6.23 -14.31 9.29
CA GLY A 22 6.23 -13.04 10.01
C GLY A 22 7.30 -12.09 9.48
N THR A 23 8.53 -12.59 9.28
CA THR A 23 9.63 -11.78 8.71
C THR A 23 9.34 -11.35 7.29
N GLN A 24 8.77 -12.22 6.45
CA GLN A 24 8.39 -11.89 5.08
C GLN A 24 7.34 -10.77 5.01
N LEU A 25 6.33 -10.81 5.88
CA LEU A 25 5.30 -9.78 5.95
C LEU A 25 5.88 -8.41 6.32
N VAL A 26 6.73 -8.37 7.35
CA VAL A 26 7.37 -7.12 7.79
C VAL A 26 8.27 -6.55 6.68
N LEU A 27 9.05 -7.41 6.02
CA LEU A 27 9.88 -6.98 4.90
C LEU A 27 9.04 -6.44 3.73
N SER A 28 7.93 -7.10 3.39
CA SER A 28 7.01 -6.61 2.36
C SER A 28 6.48 -5.23 2.72
N SER A 29 6.01 -5.04 3.95
CA SER A 29 5.46 -3.74 4.37
C SER A 29 6.50 -2.62 4.33
N ILE A 30 7.74 -2.89 4.73
CA ILE A 30 8.82 -1.89 4.65
C ILE A 30 9.15 -1.57 3.19
N LEU A 31 9.16 -2.57 2.32
CA LEU A 31 9.39 -2.38 0.88
C LEU A 31 8.27 -1.57 0.24
N GLU A 32 7.01 -1.85 0.57
CA GLU A 32 5.85 -1.10 0.07
C GLU A 32 5.91 0.37 0.49
N TRP A 33 6.17 0.64 1.77
CA TRP A 33 6.27 2.00 2.29
C TRP A 33 7.45 2.76 1.67
N SER A 34 8.61 2.12 1.53
CA SER A 34 9.78 2.77 0.91
C SER A 34 9.58 3.04 -0.57
N ALA A 35 8.97 2.11 -1.31
CA ALA A 35 8.62 2.31 -2.72
C ALA A 35 7.68 3.52 -2.91
N ILE A 36 6.68 3.67 -2.04
CA ILE A 36 5.77 4.82 -2.09
C ILE A 36 6.51 6.13 -1.85
N ILE A 37 7.39 6.19 -0.83
CA ILE A 37 8.19 7.39 -0.55
C ILE A 37 9.05 7.77 -1.75
N VAL A 38 9.70 6.78 -2.39
CA VAL A 38 10.53 7.00 -3.58
C VAL A 38 9.68 7.54 -4.74
N ILE A 39 8.49 6.98 -4.97
CA ILE A 39 7.59 7.46 -6.04
C ILE A 39 7.17 8.91 -5.77
N ILE A 40 6.70 9.23 -4.56
CA ILE A 40 6.27 10.60 -4.23
C ILE A 40 7.45 11.56 -4.39
N TRP A 41 8.64 11.19 -3.94
CA TRP A 41 9.87 11.96 -4.13
C TRP A 41 10.20 12.21 -5.60
N LEU A 42 10.08 11.20 -6.46
CA LEU A 42 10.32 11.35 -7.89
C LEU A 42 9.28 12.29 -8.55
N ILE A 43 8.03 12.24 -8.10
CA ILE A 43 6.99 13.15 -8.60
C ILE A 43 7.23 14.58 -8.08
N THR A 44 7.65 14.78 -6.83
CA THR A 44 7.99 16.12 -6.32
C THR A 44 9.15 16.74 -7.12
N LEU A 45 10.15 15.94 -7.50
CA LEU A 45 11.24 16.39 -8.37
C LEU A 45 10.74 16.74 -9.78
N SER A 46 9.84 15.92 -10.34
CA SER A 46 9.27 16.14 -11.68
C SER A 46 8.42 17.41 -11.75
N LEU A 47 7.68 17.69 -10.69
CA LEU A 47 6.83 18.89 -10.53
C LEU A 47 7.58 20.09 -9.98
N HIS A 48 8.90 19.99 -9.73
CA HIS A 48 9.74 21.06 -9.19
C HIS A 48 9.23 21.64 -7.85
N ILE A 49 8.58 20.81 -7.03
CA ILE A 49 8.07 21.23 -5.72
C ILE A 49 9.26 21.39 -4.76
N PRO A 50 9.43 22.55 -4.09
CA PRO A 50 10.58 22.85 -3.25
C PRO A 50 10.49 22.17 -1.87
N ILE A 51 10.44 20.84 -1.84
CA ILE A 51 10.38 20.03 -0.61
C ILE A 51 11.52 19.02 -0.53
N GLY A 52 12.17 18.95 0.63
CA GLY A 52 13.22 17.97 0.93
C GLY A 52 12.67 16.66 1.51
N ILE A 53 13.45 15.57 1.44
CA ILE A 53 12.97 14.22 1.84
C ILE A 53 12.68 14.19 3.33
N ALA A 54 13.47 14.95 4.09
CA ALA A 54 13.33 15.11 5.53
C ALA A 54 12.01 15.78 5.94
N GLN A 55 11.40 16.60 5.07
CA GLN A 55 10.10 17.22 5.28
C GLN A 55 8.98 16.32 4.75
N LEU A 56 9.19 15.71 3.59
CA LEU A 56 8.21 14.85 2.94
C LEU A 56 7.91 13.57 3.74
N LEU A 57 8.93 12.96 4.33
CA LEU A 57 8.81 11.69 5.08
C LEU A 57 7.86 11.78 6.28
N PRO A 58 7.98 12.76 7.22
CA PRO A 58 7.03 12.87 8.32
C PRO A 58 5.61 13.21 7.85
N ILE A 59 5.44 14.04 6.81
CA ILE A 59 4.12 14.33 6.22
C ILE A 59 3.47 13.04 5.72
N PHE A 60 4.21 12.25 4.95
CA PHE A 60 3.74 10.98 4.41
C PHE A 60 3.35 9.98 5.51
N ILE A 61 4.17 9.86 6.57
CA ILE A 61 3.89 8.94 7.68
C ILE A 61 2.60 9.35 8.40
N VAL A 62 2.46 10.63 8.76
CA VAL A 62 1.28 11.14 9.48
C VAL A 62 0.01 10.99 8.61
N ALA A 63 0.09 11.35 7.33
CA ALA A 63 -1.00 11.18 6.39
C ALA A 63 -1.41 9.71 6.21
N SER A 64 -0.43 8.80 6.10
CA SER A 64 -0.67 7.36 5.97
C SER A 64 -1.33 6.76 7.21
N CYS A 65 -0.89 7.18 8.40
CA CYS A 65 -1.53 6.79 9.66
C CYS A 65 -2.97 7.27 9.70
N ALA A 66 -3.23 8.55 9.40
CA ALA A 66 -4.59 9.10 9.37
C ALA A 66 -5.49 8.40 8.33
N GLY A 67 -4.95 8.13 7.14
CA GLY A 67 -5.65 7.41 6.09
C GLY A 67 -6.04 6.00 6.51
N ASN A 68 -5.11 5.22 7.07
CA ASN A 68 -5.40 3.85 7.52
C ASN A 68 -6.35 3.81 8.74
N LEU A 69 -6.22 4.77 9.66
CA LEU A 69 -7.11 4.88 10.82
C LEU A 69 -8.53 5.29 10.44
N SER A 70 -8.73 5.98 9.31
CA SER A 70 -10.06 6.39 8.83
C SER A 70 -10.95 5.21 8.40
N MET A 71 -10.37 4.03 8.17
CA MET A 71 -11.06 2.86 7.60
C MET A 71 -11.78 3.13 6.27
N ILE A 72 -11.46 4.23 5.58
CA ILE A 72 -12.00 4.51 4.25
C ILE A 72 -11.36 3.52 3.28
N PRO A 73 -12.14 2.72 2.54
CA PRO A 73 -11.59 1.81 1.54
C PRO A 73 -10.80 2.62 0.50
N GLY A 74 -9.51 2.32 0.38
CA GLY A 74 -8.57 3.04 -0.50
C GLY A 74 -8.06 4.38 0.04
N GLY A 75 -8.34 4.74 1.30
CA GLY A 75 -7.81 5.96 1.94
C GLY A 75 -8.22 7.27 1.26
N ILE A 76 -9.28 7.22 0.45
CA ILE A 76 -9.67 8.31 -0.44
C ILE A 76 -10.15 9.50 0.40
N GLY A 77 -9.41 10.61 0.34
CA GLY A 77 -9.75 11.87 1.00
C GLY A 77 -9.04 12.09 2.33
N SER A 78 -9.02 11.12 3.26
CA SER A 78 -8.35 11.32 4.56
C SER A 78 -6.84 11.45 4.46
N PHE A 79 -6.20 10.63 3.62
CA PHE A 79 -4.77 10.77 3.34
C PHE A 79 -4.48 12.13 2.69
N ASP A 80 -5.23 12.48 1.65
CA ASP A 80 -5.01 13.70 0.85
C ASP A 80 -5.13 14.97 1.70
N VAL A 81 -6.15 15.07 2.55
CA VAL A 81 -6.37 16.25 3.41
C VAL A 81 -5.23 16.41 4.40
N VAL A 82 -4.81 15.32 5.06
CA VAL A 82 -3.71 15.37 6.02
C VAL A 82 -2.37 15.62 5.33
N PHE A 83 -2.19 15.12 4.11
CA PHE A 83 -1.02 15.38 3.29
C PHE A 83 -0.94 16.86 2.89
N LEU A 84 -2.04 17.44 2.37
CA LEU A 84 -2.15 18.85 2.03
C LEU A 84 -1.88 19.73 3.25
N TRP A 85 -2.48 19.41 4.38
CA TRP A 85 -2.26 20.13 5.63
C TRP A 85 -0.81 20.02 6.11
N GLY A 86 -0.18 18.85 5.94
CA GLY A 86 1.25 18.66 6.22
C GLY A 86 2.12 19.54 5.33
N MET A 87 1.84 19.62 4.03
CA MET A 87 2.57 20.49 3.10
C MET A 87 2.40 21.98 3.45
N GLU A 88 1.16 22.38 3.79
CA GLU A 88 0.84 23.74 4.22
C GLU A 88 1.58 24.12 5.51
N SER A 89 1.77 23.17 6.44
CA SER A 89 2.51 23.41 7.69
C SER A 89 3.99 23.79 7.46
N TYR A 90 4.55 23.41 6.31
CA TYR A 90 5.89 23.82 5.86
C TYR A 90 5.88 25.04 4.93
N GLY A 91 4.74 25.70 4.76
CA GLY A 91 4.58 26.90 3.93
C GLY A 91 4.48 26.61 2.43
N ILE A 92 4.25 25.35 2.03
CA ILE A 92 4.15 24.97 0.63
C ILE A 92 2.67 24.94 0.25
N GLN A 93 2.19 26.05 -0.31
CA GLN A 93 0.85 26.19 -0.85
C GLN A 93 0.93 26.27 -2.37
N ASP A 94 1.10 25.12 -3.00
CA ASP A 94 1.27 24.98 -4.44
C ASP A 94 0.15 24.09 -5.02
N GLU A 95 -0.46 24.55 -6.12
CA GLU A 95 -1.42 23.80 -6.93
C GLU A 95 -0.83 22.46 -7.42
N ASN A 96 0.49 22.41 -7.60
CA ASN A 96 1.22 21.21 -7.98
C ASN A 96 1.12 20.09 -6.93
N ILE A 97 0.76 20.37 -5.68
CA ILE A 97 0.55 19.33 -4.66
C ILE A 97 -0.69 18.49 -4.98
N LEU A 98 -1.73 19.10 -5.55
CA LEU A 98 -2.90 18.35 -6.01
C LEU A 98 -2.53 17.44 -7.19
N LEU A 99 -1.72 17.95 -8.13
CA LEU A 99 -1.17 17.15 -9.22
C LEU A 99 -0.30 16.00 -8.69
N LEU A 100 0.55 16.26 -7.71
CA LEU A 100 1.35 15.25 -7.01
C LEU A 100 0.47 14.11 -6.48
N LEU A 101 -0.61 14.44 -5.77
CA LEU A 101 -1.54 13.47 -5.20
C LEU A 101 -2.27 12.67 -6.28
N ILE A 102 -2.66 13.30 -7.39
CA ILE A 102 -3.27 12.63 -8.53
C ILE A 102 -2.28 11.63 -9.16
N PHE A 103 -1.04 12.05 -9.43
CA PHE A 103 -0.02 11.17 -9.98
C PHE A 103 0.31 10.02 -9.04
N TYR A 104 0.46 10.30 -7.74
CA TYR A 104 0.64 9.27 -6.72
C TYR A 104 -0.46 8.21 -6.79
N ARG A 105 -1.73 8.63 -6.88
CA ARG A 105 -2.88 7.72 -6.98
C ARG A 105 -2.88 6.91 -8.27
N LEU A 106 -2.50 7.52 -9.39
CA LEU A 106 -2.36 6.81 -10.65
C LEU A 106 -1.29 5.72 -10.54
N TYR A 107 -0.10 6.04 -10.02
CA TYR A 107 0.96 5.04 -9.86
C TYR A 107 0.55 3.93 -8.89
N TYR A 108 0.00 4.29 -7.73
CA TYR A 108 -0.39 3.33 -6.70
C TYR A 108 -1.51 2.38 -7.15
N LEU A 109 -2.45 2.84 -7.99
CA LEU A 109 -3.54 2.00 -8.49
C LEU A 109 -3.17 1.23 -9.76
N VAL A 110 -2.49 1.89 -10.71
CA VAL A 110 -2.21 1.33 -12.03
C VAL A 110 -1.09 0.30 -11.96
N ILE A 111 -0.02 0.54 -11.20
CA ILE A 111 1.13 -0.38 -11.17
C ILE A 111 0.76 -1.77 -10.63
N PRO A 112 0.11 -1.90 -9.45
CA PRO A 112 -0.29 -3.21 -8.94
C PRO A 112 -1.30 -3.90 -9.86
N PHE A 113 -2.20 -3.13 -10.47
CA PHE A 113 -3.17 -3.66 -11.44
C PHE A 113 -2.47 -4.24 -12.68
N LEU A 114 -1.51 -3.52 -13.26
CA LEU A 114 -0.74 -3.99 -14.42
C LEU A 114 0.09 -5.23 -14.08
N ILE A 115 0.78 -5.23 -12.94
CA ILE A 115 1.55 -6.39 -12.48
C ILE A 115 0.61 -7.60 -12.34
N SER A 116 -0.54 -7.41 -11.70
CA SER A 116 -1.54 -8.47 -11.50
C SER A 116 -2.08 -8.99 -12.84
N ALA A 117 -2.38 -8.09 -13.79
CA ALA A 117 -2.88 -8.46 -15.11
C ALA A 117 -1.83 -9.25 -15.92
N VAL A 118 -0.57 -8.81 -15.91
CA VAL A 118 0.52 -9.53 -16.60
C VAL A 118 0.73 -10.91 -16.00
N LEU A 119 0.78 -11.02 -14.67
CA LEU A 119 0.91 -12.31 -13.99
C LEU A 119 -0.26 -13.24 -14.30
N PHE A 120 -1.49 -12.70 -14.33
CA PHE A 120 -2.69 -13.45 -14.69
C PHE A 120 -2.62 -14.01 -16.12
N ILE A 121 -2.17 -13.20 -17.08
CA ILE A 121 -2.01 -13.64 -18.48
C ILE A 121 -0.96 -14.76 -18.58
N ILE A 122 0.16 -14.63 -17.87
CA ILE A 122 1.22 -15.65 -17.85
C ILE A 122 0.71 -16.97 -17.29
N ASP A 123 -0.03 -16.92 -16.17
CA ASP A 123 -0.57 -18.13 -15.53
C ASP A 123 -1.64 -18.80 -16.41
N TYR A 124 -2.52 -18.00 -17.02
CA TYR A 124 -3.50 -18.49 -17.97
C TYR A 124 -2.87 -19.15 -19.20
N ALA A 125 -1.85 -18.52 -19.79
CA ALA A 125 -1.11 -19.07 -20.93
C ALA A 125 -0.36 -20.36 -20.59
N LYS A 126 0.17 -20.48 -19.35
CA LYS A 126 0.83 -21.71 -18.88
C LYS A 126 -0.17 -22.85 -18.68
N LYS A 127 -1.36 -22.55 -18.16
CA LYS A 127 -2.44 -23.52 -17.95
C LYS A 127 -2.96 -24.10 -19.27
N ASP A 128 -3.16 -23.25 -20.29
CA ASP A 128 -3.64 -23.69 -21.61
C ASP A 128 -2.66 -24.66 -22.29
N ARG A 129 -1.35 -24.38 -22.21
CA ARG A 129 -0.31 -25.30 -22.73
C ARG A 129 -0.26 -26.65 -22.02
N HIS A 130 -0.55 -26.71 -20.72
CA HIS A 130 -0.56 -27.97 -19.97
C HIS A 130 -1.77 -28.85 -20.32
N ILE A 131 -2.91 -28.25 -20.72
CA ILE A 131 -4.10 -29.00 -21.15
C ILE A 131 -3.86 -29.60 -22.54
N GLN A 132 -3.21 -28.89 -23.45
CA GLN A 132 -2.87 -29.39 -24.78
C GLN A 132 -1.83 -30.52 -24.77
N SER A 133 -0.95 -30.60 -23.77
CA SER A 133 0.03 -31.70 -23.66
C SER A 133 -0.54 -33.03 -23.14
N LEU A 134 -1.80 -33.05 -22.70
CA LEU A 134 -2.49 -34.24 -22.18
C LEU A 134 -3.51 -34.84 -23.18
N ASN A 135 -3.69 -34.21 -24.33
CA ASN A 135 -4.46 -34.70 -25.49
C ASN A 135 -3.51 -35.06 -26.63
#